data_AF-A0A1G3L7T5-F1
#
_entry.id   AF-A0A1G3L7T5-F1
#
_cell.length_a   1.000
_cell.length_b   1.000
_cell.length_c   1.000
_cell.angle_alpha   90.00
_cell.angle_beta   90.00
_cell.angle_gamma   90.00
#
_symmetry.space_group_name_H-M   'P 1'
#
loop_
_entity.id
_entity.type
_entity.pdbx_description
1 polymer ?
#
loop_
_entity_poly.entity_id
_entity_poly.type
_entity_poly.pdbx_seq_one_letter_code
_entity_poly.pdbx_strand_id
1 'polypeptide(L)'
;MNKWVSGEEIKLFLIISLALAVLVGGITALTVVLSKPPEDKSILPKESPFKSNTNSLKPGPLLLSDFILPRPGGAWLNRPWYFSRKPLEKWSVEDIKKYWVDSKTFELSKIPLKNDEFIDKLLEIAE
;
A
#
# COMPACT_ATOMS: atom_id res chain seq x y z
N MET A 1 -52.36 -49.27 11.44
CA MET A 1 -51.34 -50.21 11.96
C MET A 1 -50.01 -49.49 11.91
N ASN A 2 -49.48 -49.05 13.06
CA ASN A 2 -48.18 -48.39 13.11
C ASN A 2 -47.10 -49.48 13.05
N LYS A 3 -46.34 -49.54 11.95
CA LYS A 3 -45.13 -50.35 11.86
C LYS A 3 -44.11 -49.73 12.82
N TRP A 4 -43.85 -50.42 13.92
CA TRP A 4 -42.78 -50.05 14.84
C TRP A 4 -41.45 -50.28 14.13
N VAL A 5 -40.67 -49.21 13.98
CA VAL A 5 -39.34 -49.22 13.37
C VAL A 5 -38.42 -50.06 14.24
N SER A 6 -37.70 -51.00 13.64
CA SER A 6 -36.77 -51.88 14.33
C SER A 6 -35.59 -51.08 14.90
N GLY A 7 -35.07 -51.47 16.07
CA GLY A 7 -33.90 -50.81 16.67
C GLY A 7 -32.65 -50.83 15.78
N GLU A 8 -32.55 -51.79 14.86
CA GLU A 8 -31.48 -51.81 13.85
C GLU A 8 -31.69 -50.76 12.75
N GLU A 9 -32.93 -50.53 12.32
CA GLU A 9 -33.27 -49.51 11.33
C GLU A 9 -32.97 -48.10 11.87
N ILE A 10 -33.20 -47.87 13.18
CA ILE A 10 -32.86 -46.60 13.84
C ILE A 10 -31.34 -46.38 13.88
N LYS A 11 -30.55 -47.41 14.21
CA LYS A 11 -29.09 -47.32 14.19
C LYS A 11 -28.57 -47.03 12.78
N LEU A 12 -29.12 -47.71 11.78
CA LEU A 12 -28.71 -47.56 10.39
C LEU A 12 -29.09 -46.17 9.85
N PHE A 13 -30.27 -45.66 10.23
CA PHE A 13 -30.69 -44.29 9.95
C PHE A 13 -29.76 -43.25 10.59
N LEU A 14 -29.36 -43.44 11.85
CA LEU A 14 -28.42 -42.55 12.53
C LEU A 14 -27.03 -42.54 11.87
N ILE A 15 -26.53 -43.70 11.46
CA ILE A 15 -25.24 -43.82 10.75
C ILE A 15 -25.31 -43.10 9.40
N ILE A 16 -26.36 -43.32 8.63
CA ILE A 16 -26.56 -42.65 7.33
C ILE A 16 -26.72 -41.14 7.51
N SER A 17 -27.50 -40.71 8.50
CA SER A 17 -27.69 -39.30 8.86
C SER A 17 -26.37 -38.62 9.22
N LEU A 18 -25.54 -39.28 10.03
CA LEU A 18 -24.23 -38.75 10.43
C LEU A 18 -23.28 -38.67 9.24
N ALA A 19 -23.25 -39.70 8.40
CA ALA A 19 -22.44 -39.70 7.18
C ALA A 19 -22.86 -38.55 6.24
N LEU A 20 -24.17 -38.33 6.07
CA LEU A 20 -24.69 -37.22 5.26
C LEU A 20 -24.29 -35.85 5.84
N ALA A 21 -24.39 -35.68 7.16
CA ALA A 21 -24.03 -34.44 7.83
C ALA A 21 -22.55 -34.09 7.65
N VAL A 22 -21.66 -35.08 7.76
CA VAL A 22 -20.21 -34.91 7.53
C VAL A 22 -19.94 -34.55 6.07
N LEU A 23 -20.64 -35.18 5.12
CA LEU A 23 -20.47 -34.93 3.69
C LEU A 23 -20.91 -33.51 3.31
N VAL A 24 -22.08 -33.08 3.79
CA VAL A 24 -22.61 -31.72 3.57
C VAL A 24 -21.73 -30.68 4.27
N GLY A 25 -21.29 -30.94 5.50
CA GLY A 25 -20.36 -30.08 6.24
C GLY A 25 -19.00 -29.94 5.53
N GLY A 26 -18.48 -31.04 5.01
CA GLY A 26 -17.23 -31.06 4.25
C GLY A 26 -17.32 -30.26 2.95
N ILE A 27 -18.39 -30.46 2.18
CA ILE A 27 -18.62 -29.72 0.93
C ILE A 27 -18.79 -28.21 1.20
N THR A 28 -19.55 -27.83 2.23
CA THR A 28 -19.77 -26.42 2.58
C THR A 28 -18.51 -25.74 3.12
N ALA A 29 -17.70 -26.44 3.93
CA ALA A 29 -16.40 -25.92 4.35
C ALA A 29 -15.45 -25.75 3.17
N LEU A 30 -15.43 -26.71 2.24
CA LEU A 30 -14.60 -26.64 1.03
C LEU A 30 -15.00 -25.48 0.12
N THR A 31 -16.31 -25.26 -0.10
CA THR A 31 -16.78 -24.13 -0.90
C THR A 31 -16.48 -22.80 -0.23
N VAL A 32 -16.64 -22.67 1.08
CA VAL A 32 -16.26 -21.43 1.80
C VAL A 32 -14.76 -21.15 1.68
N VAL A 33 -13.91 -22.18 1.72
CA VAL A 33 -12.46 -22.03 1.55
C VAL A 33 -12.09 -21.67 0.11
N LEU A 34 -12.70 -22.32 -0.88
CA LEU A 34 -12.44 -22.06 -2.31
C LEU A 34 -13.06 -20.75 -2.81
N SER A 35 -14.19 -20.34 -2.24
CA SER A 35 -14.89 -19.09 -2.55
C SER A 35 -14.34 -17.91 -1.78
N LYS A 36 -13.38 -18.09 -0.86
CA LYS A 36 -12.63 -16.96 -0.35
C LYS A 36 -11.94 -16.31 -1.55
N PRO A 37 -12.30 -15.06 -1.91
CA PRO A 37 -11.54 -14.35 -2.91
C PRO A 37 -10.08 -14.35 -2.44
N PRO A 38 -9.11 -14.52 -3.34
CA PRO A 38 -7.71 -14.43 -2.95
C PRO A 38 -7.56 -13.15 -2.15
N GLU A 39 -7.08 -13.26 -0.90
CA GLU A 39 -6.70 -12.10 -0.12
C GLU A 39 -5.84 -11.24 -1.04
N ASP A 40 -6.32 -10.04 -1.32
CA ASP A 40 -5.65 -9.11 -2.20
C ASP A 40 -4.37 -8.68 -1.49
N LYS A 41 -3.31 -9.48 -1.64
CA LYS A 41 -1.97 -9.19 -1.14
C LYS A 41 -1.30 -8.08 -1.95
N SER A 42 -2.08 -7.29 -2.69
CA SER A 42 -1.59 -6.00 -3.16
C SER A 42 -1.41 -5.11 -1.93
N ILE A 43 -0.14 -4.94 -1.55
CA ILE A 43 0.32 -3.89 -0.63
C ILE A 43 0.08 -2.49 -1.25
N LEU A 44 -0.53 -2.44 -2.44
CA LEU A 44 -0.67 -1.27 -3.28
C LEU A 44 -2.14 -1.06 -3.62
N PRO A 45 -2.71 0.13 -3.35
CA PRO A 45 -4.12 0.41 -3.56
C PRO A 45 -4.53 0.21 -5.03
N LYS A 46 -5.68 -0.44 -5.24
CA LYS A 46 -6.30 -0.77 -6.54
C LYS A 46 -6.62 0.46 -7.40
N GLU A 47 -6.86 1.59 -6.74
CA GLU A 47 -6.85 2.90 -7.36
C GLU A 47 -5.46 3.49 -7.20
N SER A 48 -4.68 3.40 -8.28
CA SER A 48 -3.55 4.27 -8.46
C SER A 48 -4.06 5.72 -8.40
N PRO A 49 -3.61 6.56 -7.44
CA PRO A 49 -3.89 8.00 -7.50
C PRO A 49 -3.28 8.66 -8.75
N PHE A 50 -2.54 7.90 -9.55
CA PHE A 50 -1.84 8.26 -10.78
C PHE A 50 -2.68 8.08 -12.06
N LYS A 51 -3.95 7.63 -11.98
CA LYS A 51 -4.90 7.65 -13.10
C LYS A 51 -5.71 8.95 -13.09
N SER A 52 -5.05 10.07 -13.36
CA SER A 52 -5.75 11.31 -13.68
C SER A 52 -4.90 12.13 -14.62
N ASN A 53 -5.56 12.67 -15.62
CA ASN A 53 -5.06 13.55 -16.67
C ASN A 53 -4.50 14.82 -16.01
N THR A 54 -3.24 14.79 -15.56
CA THR A 54 -2.63 15.79 -14.66
C THR A 54 -1.65 16.70 -15.40
N ASN A 55 -2.00 17.08 -16.64
CA ASN A 55 -1.26 18.09 -17.41
C ASN A 55 -1.23 19.49 -16.77
N SER A 56 -1.92 19.71 -15.63
CA SER A 56 -2.04 21.01 -14.96
C SER A 56 -1.38 21.10 -13.58
N LEU A 57 -0.84 20.00 -13.03
CA LEU A 57 -0.22 20.03 -11.71
C LEU A 57 1.25 20.44 -11.85
N LYS A 58 1.49 21.75 -11.88
CA LYS A 58 2.81 22.27 -11.52
C LYS A 58 3.01 21.98 -10.02
N PRO A 59 4.11 21.34 -9.63
CA PRO A 59 4.41 21.16 -8.21
C PRO A 59 4.50 22.53 -7.53
N GLY A 60 4.03 22.60 -6.29
CA GLY A 60 4.21 23.79 -5.46
C GLY A 60 5.70 24.01 -5.14
N PRO A 61 6.10 25.26 -4.80
CA PRO A 61 7.45 25.52 -4.33
C PRO A 61 7.72 24.77 -3.02
N LEU A 62 8.94 24.23 -2.87
CA LEU A 62 9.41 23.67 -1.61
C LEU A 62 9.62 24.79 -0.59
N LEU A 63 8.92 24.73 0.54
CA LEU A 63 9.07 25.70 1.63
C LEU A 63 9.93 25.11 2.74
N LEU A 64 10.64 25.97 3.48
CA LEU A 64 11.45 25.53 4.63
C LEU A 64 10.60 24.82 5.70
N SER A 65 9.32 25.22 5.82
CA SER A 65 8.33 24.60 6.70
C SER A 65 8.00 23.15 6.34
N ASP A 66 8.26 22.74 5.10
CA ASP A 66 8.02 21.38 4.62
C ASP A 66 9.11 20.42 5.10
N PHE A 67 10.20 20.95 5.66
CA PHE A 67 11.31 20.18 6.19
C PHE A 67 11.24 20.09 7.71
N ILE A 68 11.33 18.87 8.23
CA ILE A 68 11.58 18.65 9.65
C ILE A 68 13.06 18.95 9.91
N LEU A 69 13.34 20.21 10.25
CA LEU A 69 14.65 20.68 10.66
C LEU A 69 14.90 20.40 12.14
N PRO A 70 16.08 19.89 12.51
CA PRO A 70 16.44 19.74 13.92
C PRO A 70 16.56 21.11 14.60
N ARG A 71 16.02 21.25 15.81
CA ARG A 71 16.19 22.49 16.59
C ARG A 71 17.66 22.66 16.98
N PRO A 72 18.24 23.87 16.88
CA PRO A 72 19.60 24.11 17.36
C PRO A 72 19.73 23.76 18.85
N GLY A 73 20.83 23.12 19.25
CA GLY A 73 21.06 22.68 20.64
C GLY A 73 20.33 21.39 21.07
N GLY A 74 19.69 20.68 20.13
CA GLY A 74 18.96 19.46 20.44
C GLY A 74 19.83 18.22 20.62
N ALA A 75 19.21 17.13 21.07
CA ALA A 75 19.84 15.83 21.31
C ALA A 75 20.54 15.21 20.08
N TRP A 76 20.40 15.79 18.89
CA TRP A 76 21.10 15.40 17.66
C TRP A 76 22.58 15.81 17.64
N LEU A 77 23.01 16.70 18.55
CA LEU A 77 24.44 16.99 18.74
C LEU A 77 25.18 15.79 19.34
N ASN A 78 24.49 14.99 20.18
CA ASN A 78 25.07 13.85 20.89
C ASN A 78 24.87 12.51 20.15
N ARG A 79 24.02 12.47 19.12
CA ARG A 79 23.74 11.28 18.31
C ARG A 79 23.35 11.70 16.90
N PRO A 80 23.71 10.95 15.85
CA PRO A 80 23.39 11.32 14.48
C PRO A 80 21.91 11.69 14.32
N TRP A 81 21.66 12.84 13.69
CA TRP A 81 20.35 13.49 13.61
C TRP A 81 19.21 12.57 13.11
N TYR A 82 19.55 11.62 12.24
CA TYR A 82 18.62 10.66 11.67
C TYR A 82 18.00 9.73 12.72
N PHE A 83 18.73 9.39 13.78
CA PHE A 83 18.22 8.55 14.88
C PHE A 83 17.30 9.29 15.84
N SER A 84 17.40 10.63 15.88
CA SER A 84 16.52 11.48 16.68
C SER A 84 15.22 11.85 15.97
N ARG A 85 15.07 11.49 14.69
CA ARG A 85 13.81 11.69 13.97
C ARG A 85 12.77 10.71 14.48
N LYS A 86 11.57 11.23 14.77
CA LYS A 86 10.39 10.37 14.88
C LYS A 86 10.19 9.65 13.53
N PRO A 87 9.63 8.42 13.53
CA PRO A 87 9.19 7.79 12.29
C PRO A 87 8.35 8.82 11.52
N LEU A 88 8.71 9.06 10.26
CA LEU A 88 7.94 9.97 9.42
C LEU A 88 6.51 9.42 9.32
N GLU A 89 5.52 10.26 9.61
CA GLU A 89 4.14 9.92 9.31
C GLU A 89 4.02 9.57 7.84
N LYS A 90 3.26 8.52 7.55
CA LYS A 90 2.96 8.14 6.17
C LYS A 90 2.31 9.34 5.51
N TRP A 91 2.89 9.82 4.41
CA TRP A 91 2.32 10.92 3.66
C TRP A 91 0.92 10.54 3.17
N SER A 92 -0.03 11.47 3.31
CA SER A 92 -1.33 11.32 2.68
C SER A 92 -1.21 11.47 1.16
N VAL A 93 -2.22 11.01 0.43
CA VAL A 93 -2.24 11.14 -1.04
C VAL A 93 -2.28 12.62 -1.43
N GLU A 94 -2.87 13.46 -0.59
CA GLU A 94 -2.98 14.91 -0.72
C GLU A 94 -1.61 15.59 -0.56
N ASP A 95 -0.81 15.16 0.42
CA ASP A 95 0.56 15.67 0.63
C ASP A 95 1.47 15.35 -0.55
N ILE A 96 1.34 14.13 -1.11
CA ILE A 96 2.12 13.69 -2.27
C ILE A 96 1.78 14.53 -3.51
N LYS A 97 0.50 14.81 -3.74
CA LYS A 97 0.04 15.59 -4.91
C LYS A 97 0.66 16.98 -4.99
N LYS A 98 0.97 17.62 -3.85
CA LYS A 98 1.58 18.97 -3.80
C LYS A 98 2.96 19.04 -4.47
N TYR A 99 3.73 17.96 -4.40
CA TYR A 99 5.10 17.89 -4.92
C TYR A 99 5.24 16.99 -6.15
N TRP A 100 4.12 16.47 -6.64
CA TRP A 100 4.13 15.53 -7.75
C TRP A 100 4.41 16.23 -9.08
N VAL A 101 5.28 15.61 -9.88
CA VAL A 101 5.58 16.03 -11.25
C VAL A 101 5.38 14.82 -12.15
N ASP A 102 4.55 14.92 -13.18
CA ASP A 102 4.45 13.84 -14.16
C ASP A 102 5.77 13.76 -14.95
N SER A 103 6.30 12.54 -15.04
CA SER A 103 7.50 12.20 -15.81
C SER A 103 7.44 12.61 -17.29
N LYS A 104 6.24 12.84 -17.83
CA LYS A 104 6.04 13.36 -19.19
C LYS A 104 6.17 14.87 -19.25
N THR A 105 5.85 15.58 -18.17
CA THR A 105 5.92 17.05 -18.07
C THR A 105 7.34 17.53 -17.82
N PHE A 106 8.13 16.72 -17.11
CA PHE A 106 9.56 16.96 -16.95
C PHE A 106 10.31 16.06 -17.91
N GLU A 107 10.92 16.61 -18.96
CA GLU A 107 11.89 15.86 -19.75
C GLU A 107 13.10 15.54 -18.87
N LEU A 108 13.03 14.44 -18.13
CA LEU A 108 14.10 13.97 -17.23
C LEU A 108 15.43 13.82 -17.99
N SER A 109 15.36 13.52 -19.28
CA SER A 109 16.48 13.50 -20.21
C SER A 109 17.20 14.85 -20.36
N LYS A 110 16.53 15.98 -20.11
CA LYS A 110 17.12 17.33 -20.16
C LYS A 110 17.70 17.78 -18.83
N ILE A 111 17.50 17.06 -17.73
CA ILE A 111 18.06 17.42 -16.41
C ILE A 111 19.60 17.41 -16.43
N PRO A 112 20.29 16.37 -16.96
CA PRO A 112 21.75 16.37 -17.00
C PRO A 112 22.29 17.58 -17.75
N LEU A 113 21.75 17.85 -18.95
CA LEU A 113 22.13 19.00 -19.77
C LEU A 113 21.97 20.35 -19.03
N LYS A 114 20.84 20.54 -18.33
CA LYS A 114 20.62 21.77 -17.55
C LYS A 114 21.54 21.86 -16.33
N ASN A 115 21.89 20.74 -15.72
CA ASN A 115 22.86 20.73 -14.63
C ASN A 115 24.25 21.06 -15.12
N ASP A 116 24.67 20.50 -16.25
CA ASP A 116 25.97 20.79 -16.86
C ASP A 116 26.07 22.29 -17.20
N GLU A 117 25.05 22.87 -17.86
CA GLU A 117 24.98 24.31 -18.13
C GLU A 117 25.04 25.17 -16.86
N PHE A 118 24.46 24.70 -15.75
CA PHE A 118 24.46 25.42 -14.49
C PHE A 118 25.81 25.33 -13.78
N ILE A 119 26.46 24.16 -13.85
CA ILE A 119 27.81 23.95 -13.33
C ILE A 119 28.81 24.82 -14.09
N ASP A 120 28.74 24.84 -15.42
CA ASP A 120 29.62 25.66 -16.26
C ASP A 120 29.49 27.15 -15.90
N LYS A 121 28.26 27.65 -15.72
CA LYS A 121 28.03 29.03 -15.26
C LYS A 121 28.60 29.32 -13.88
N LEU A 122 28.51 28.37 -12.95
CA LEU A 122 29.08 28.55 -11.62
C LEU A 122 30.61 28.58 -11.64
N LEU A 123 31.22 27.80 -12.53
CA LEU A 123 32.68 27.80 -12.72
C LEU A 123 33.15 29.09 -13.41
N GLU A 124 32.42 29.59 -14.38
CA GLU A 124 32.71 30.85 -15.09
C GLU A 124 32.60 32.10 -14.19
N ILE A 125 31.73 32.07 -13.18
CA ILE A 125 31.60 33.15 -12.17
C ILE A 125 32.70 33.07 -11.10
N ALA A 126 33.34 31.92 -10.93
CA ALA A 126 34.37 31.68 -9.91
C ALA A 126 35.79 32.01 -10.38
N GLU A 127 35.99 32.28 -11.68
CA GLU A 127 37.20 32.89 -12.27
C GLU A 127 37.15 34.42 -12.26
#